data_AF-A0AAV2NHQ2-F1
#
_entry.id   AF-A0AAV2NHQ2-F1
#
_cell.length_a   1.000
_cell.length_b   1.000
_cell.length_c   1.000
_cell.angle_alpha   90.00
_cell.angle_beta   90.00
_cell.angle_gamma   90.00
#
_symmetry.space_group_name_H-M   'P 1'
#
loop_
_entity.id
_entity.type
_entity.pdbx_description
1 polymer ?
#
loop_
_entity_poly.entity_id
_entity_poly.type
_entity_poly.pdbx_seq_one_letter_code
_entity_poly.pdbx_strand_id
1 'polypeptide(L)'
;MATPKVWAKIQPLESPVNLLDITSEQLAASMQERELQYFNEDGANKKTDKNMGETYDASDTSNDEVNDEVIANLLQAQFNREYDTMLKRTEEKFNRDSKVSISYSNYRSSLHDSKDEDNADSNVDDTNRDFDRFVSIEKEYASIPRCGYKKMGKDCQIVTKHDMLMSSRINACRVLQFPPGIHTGDTGGFDVKLNNKVYNTLRAYSRAQYSKERAKVSPKSKNSK
;
A
#
# COMPACT_ATOMS: atom_id res chain seq x y z
N MET A 1 3.01 42.21 57.86
CA MET A 1 3.51 41.04 57.12
C MET A 1 2.46 39.94 57.25
N ALA A 2 1.83 39.54 56.15
CA ALA A 2 0.76 38.54 56.16
C ALA A 2 1.35 37.15 55.87
N THR A 3 1.06 36.17 56.72
CA THR A 3 1.43 34.77 56.50
C THR A 3 0.39 34.11 55.58
N PRO A 4 0.80 33.36 54.53
CA PRO A 4 -0.15 32.68 53.68
C PRO A 4 -0.68 31.42 54.39
N LYS A 5 -2.01 31.33 54.45
CA LYS A 5 -2.75 30.17 54.93
C LYS A 5 -2.72 29.08 53.85
N VAL A 6 -1.81 28.14 54.00
CA VAL A 6 -1.71 26.88 53.23
C VAL A 6 -1.61 25.82 54.34
N TRP A 7 -2.62 25.05 54.71
CA TRP A 7 -3.46 24.09 53.99
C TRP A 7 -4.77 23.93 54.79
N ALA A 8 -5.85 23.50 54.13
CA ALA A 8 -7.09 23.15 54.81
C ALA A 8 -6.90 21.90 55.70
N LYS A 9 -7.44 21.91 56.94
CA LYS A 9 -7.52 20.70 57.77
C LYS A 9 -8.48 19.71 57.11
N ILE A 10 -7.96 18.57 56.70
CA ILE A 10 -8.74 17.46 56.15
C ILE A 10 -9.55 16.87 57.30
N GLN A 11 -10.88 16.79 57.16
CA GLN A 11 -11.71 16.10 58.14
C GLN A 11 -11.52 14.58 58.02
N PRO A 12 -11.41 13.83 59.12
CA PRO A 12 -11.39 12.37 59.07
C PRO A 12 -12.75 11.88 58.54
N LEU A 13 -12.76 11.00 57.54
CA LEU A 13 -14.00 10.35 57.11
C LEU A 13 -14.56 9.49 58.26
N GLU A 14 -15.85 9.66 58.57
CA GLU A 14 -16.54 8.96 59.68
C GLU A 14 -16.78 7.45 59.45
N SER A 15 -16.35 6.90 58.30
CA SER A 15 -16.24 5.45 58.13
C SER A 15 -15.20 5.13 57.05
N PRO A 16 -14.39 4.06 57.21
CA PRO A 16 -13.57 3.56 56.11
C PRO A 16 -14.52 3.04 55.03
N VAL A 17 -14.58 3.73 53.89
CA VAL A 17 -15.21 3.18 52.68
C VAL A 17 -14.39 1.95 52.32
N ASN A 18 -14.98 0.77 52.52
CA ASN A 18 -14.31 -0.49 52.24
C ASN A 18 -14.02 -0.54 50.74
N LEU A 19 -12.76 -0.74 50.35
CA LEU A 19 -12.39 -0.99 48.95
C LEU A 19 -13.11 -2.22 48.36
N LEU A 20 -13.64 -3.08 49.24
CA LEU A 20 -14.49 -4.22 48.89
C LEU A 20 -15.87 -3.82 48.33
N ASP A 21 -16.41 -2.64 48.67
CA ASP A 21 -17.64 -2.10 48.07
C ASP A 21 -17.36 -1.32 46.77
N ILE A 22 -16.10 -0.91 46.56
CA ILE A 22 -15.61 -0.37 45.29
C ILE A 22 -14.83 -1.48 44.57
N THR A 23 -15.33 -2.72 44.63
CA THR A 23 -14.79 -3.75 43.75
C THR A 23 -15.25 -3.44 42.35
N SER A 24 -14.25 -3.21 41.50
CA SER A 24 -14.34 -3.09 40.04
C SER A 24 -15.26 -4.10 39.36
N GLU A 25 -15.65 -5.18 40.02
CA GLU A 25 -16.56 -6.22 39.52
C GLU A 25 -17.98 -5.71 39.24
N GLN A 26 -18.61 -4.97 40.16
CA GLN A 26 -19.97 -4.44 39.90
C GLN A 26 -19.96 -3.34 38.83
N LEU A 27 -18.88 -2.55 38.77
CA LEU A 27 -18.68 -1.56 37.71
C LEU A 27 -18.44 -2.25 36.35
N ALA A 28 -17.61 -3.29 36.33
CA ALA A 28 -17.33 -4.09 35.13
C ALA A 28 -18.60 -4.77 34.61
N ALA A 29 -19.40 -5.37 35.51
CA ALA A 29 -20.69 -5.96 35.15
C ALA A 29 -21.65 -4.91 34.55
N SER A 30 -21.75 -3.72 35.16
CA SER A 30 -22.57 -2.62 34.64
C SER A 30 -22.07 -2.08 33.29
N MET A 31 -20.76 -2.14 33.03
CA MET A 31 -20.17 -1.74 31.75
C MET A 31 -20.49 -2.77 30.67
N GLN A 32 -20.36 -4.06 30.99
CA GLN A 32 -20.66 -5.15 30.09
C GLN A 32 -22.17 -5.22 29.74
N GLU A 33 -23.06 -5.03 30.71
CA GLU A 33 -24.50 -4.93 30.45
C GLU A 33 -24.85 -3.78 29.52
N ARG A 34 -24.20 -2.63 29.70
CA ARG A 34 -24.40 -1.45 28.84
C ARG A 34 -23.92 -1.72 27.42
N GLU A 35 -22.77 -2.37 27.25
CA GLU A 35 -22.25 -2.77 25.93
C GLU A 35 -23.18 -3.76 25.23
N LEU A 36 -23.74 -4.74 25.96
CA LEU A 36 -24.73 -5.68 25.42
C LEU A 36 -26.04 -4.99 25.01
N GLN A 37 -26.48 -3.98 25.75
CA GLN A 37 -27.65 -3.17 25.36
C GLN A 37 -27.41 -2.40 24.06
N TYR A 38 -26.24 -1.75 23.92
CA TYR A 38 -25.87 -1.07 22.67
C TYR A 38 -25.80 -2.03 21.48
N PHE A 39 -25.23 -3.22 21.66
CA PHE A 39 -25.19 -4.25 20.61
C PHE A 39 -26.58 -4.71 20.16
N ASN A 40 -27.51 -4.89 21.11
CA ASN A 40 -28.88 -5.32 20.81
C ASN A 40 -29.71 -4.19 20.15
N GLU A 41 -29.51 -2.94 20.54
CA GLU A 41 -30.19 -1.79 19.92
C GLU A 41 -29.70 -1.50 18.48
N ASP A 42 -28.40 -1.64 18.22
CA ASP A 42 -27.83 -1.47 16.87
C ASP A 42 -28.26 -2.58 15.89
N GLY A 43 -28.61 -3.77 16.40
CA GLY A 43 -29.15 -4.88 15.60
C GLY A 43 -30.56 -4.64 15.05
N ALA A 44 -31.36 -3.77 15.67
CA ALA A 44 -32.72 -3.46 15.23
C ALA A 44 -32.80 -2.33 14.20
N ASN A 45 -31.74 -1.53 14.00
CA ASN A 45 -31.82 -0.26 13.27
C ASN A 45 -30.77 -0.04 12.15
N LYS A 46 -30.03 -1.07 11.71
CA LYS A 46 -29.19 -0.98 10.50
C LYS A 46 -29.74 -1.78 9.32
N LYS A 47 -30.59 -1.11 8.52
CA LYS A 47 -30.56 -1.27 7.06
C LYS A 47 -29.58 -0.23 6.50
N THR A 48 -28.28 -0.47 6.59
CA THR A 48 -27.29 0.31 5.83
C THR A 48 -26.22 -0.63 5.27
N ASP A 49 -26.23 -0.69 3.95
CA ASP A 49 -25.16 -0.99 3.02
C ASP A 49 -24.18 -2.11 3.40
N LYS A 50 -24.50 -3.28 2.85
CA LYS A 50 -23.53 -4.33 2.53
C LYS A 50 -22.48 -3.74 1.59
N ASN A 51 -21.36 -3.29 2.13
CA ASN A 51 -20.04 -3.24 1.50
C ASN A 51 -19.02 -2.77 2.54
N MET A 52 -18.69 -3.67 3.45
CA MET A 52 -17.48 -3.58 4.24
C MET A 52 -16.87 -4.98 4.22
N GLY A 53 -15.61 -5.07 3.80
CA GLY A 53 -14.89 -6.32 3.66
C GLY A 53 -14.96 -7.15 4.93
N GLU A 54 -15.18 -8.46 4.73
CA GLU A 54 -15.02 -9.55 5.70
C GLU A 54 -15.42 -9.16 7.14
N THR A 55 -16.70 -8.91 7.35
CA THR A 55 -17.29 -9.07 8.69
C THR A 55 -17.24 -10.55 9.05
N TYR A 56 -16.28 -10.93 9.90
CA TYR A 56 -16.29 -12.22 10.60
C TYR A 56 -17.48 -12.20 11.55
N ASP A 57 -18.58 -12.81 11.11
CA ASP A 57 -19.80 -12.95 11.88
C ASP A 57 -19.54 -13.94 13.02
N ALA A 58 -19.48 -13.44 14.25
CA ALA A 58 -19.30 -14.26 15.44
C ALA A 58 -20.56 -15.07 15.82
N SER A 59 -21.61 -15.05 15.00
CA SER A 59 -22.84 -15.80 15.26
C SER A 59 -22.80 -17.27 14.83
N ASP A 60 -21.74 -17.71 14.13
CA ASP A 60 -21.62 -19.09 13.61
C ASP A 60 -20.60 -19.98 14.39
N THR A 61 -20.19 -19.57 15.59
CA THR A 61 -19.41 -20.41 16.52
C THR A 61 -20.31 -21.38 17.29
N SER A 62 -20.93 -22.31 16.55
CA SER A 62 -21.47 -23.56 17.11
C SER A 62 -20.40 -24.63 17.32
N ASN A 63 -19.11 -24.28 17.14
CA ASN A 63 -17.98 -25.14 17.38
C ASN A 63 -17.15 -24.55 18.53
N ASP A 64 -17.02 -25.33 19.61
CA ASP A 64 -16.32 -25.04 20.87
C ASP A 64 -14.78 -24.95 20.72
N GLU A 65 -14.29 -24.41 19.60
CA GLU A 65 -12.90 -24.05 19.40
C GLU A 65 -12.86 -22.59 18.96
N VAL A 66 -12.65 -21.73 19.94
CA VAL A 66 -12.36 -20.31 19.76
C VAL A 66 -11.11 -20.22 18.89
N ASN A 67 -11.29 -19.99 17.59
CA ASN A 67 -10.18 -19.85 16.66
C ASN A 67 -9.36 -18.62 17.05
N ASP A 68 -8.15 -18.83 17.59
CA ASP A 68 -7.20 -17.77 17.96
C ASP A 68 -6.98 -16.76 16.83
N GLU A 69 -7.07 -17.23 15.58
CA GLU A 69 -7.03 -16.39 14.38
C GLU A 69 -8.17 -15.36 14.33
N VAL A 70 -9.40 -15.76 14.64
CA VAL A 70 -10.57 -14.86 14.64
C VAL A 70 -10.43 -13.80 15.74
N ILE A 71 -9.95 -14.19 16.92
CA ILE A 71 -9.68 -13.26 18.00
C ILE A 71 -8.58 -12.28 17.62
N ALA A 72 -7.46 -12.78 17.07
CA ALA A 72 -6.34 -11.94 16.66
C ALA A 72 -6.78 -10.91 15.60
N ASN A 73 -7.58 -11.33 14.61
CA ASN A 73 -8.12 -10.45 13.59
C ASN A 73 -9.08 -9.40 14.16
N LEU A 74 -9.95 -9.79 15.11
CA LEU A 74 -10.85 -8.86 15.79
C LEU A 74 -10.08 -7.82 16.61
N LEU A 75 -9.09 -8.24 17.39
CA LEU A 75 -8.24 -7.35 18.19
C LEU A 75 -7.44 -6.40 17.31
N GLN A 76 -6.89 -6.90 16.20
CA GLN A 76 -6.15 -6.07 15.24
C GLN A 76 -7.06 -5.03 14.59
N ALA A 77 -8.29 -5.39 14.22
CA ALA A 77 -9.28 -4.47 13.67
C ALA A 77 -9.66 -3.37 14.67
N GLN A 78 -9.87 -3.73 15.95
CA GLN A 78 -10.13 -2.75 17.00
C GLN A 78 -8.95 -1.78 17.20
N PHE A 79 -7.74 -2.31 17.27
CA PHE A 79 -6.53 -1.51 17.43
C PHE A 79 -6.33 -0.53 16.27
N ASN A 80 -6.50 -1.00 15.03
CA ASN A 80 -6.42 -0.16 13.83
C ASN A 80 -7.44 0.99 13.88
N ARG A 81 -8.68 0.69 14.29
CA ARG A 81 -9.75 1.70 14.42
C ARG A 81 -9.41 2.77 15.46
N GLU A 82 -8.88 2.38 16.61
CA GLU A 82 -8.48 3.31 17.66
C GLU A 82 -7.33 4.20 17.22
N TYR A 83 -6.34 3.62 16.55
CA TYR A 83 -5.20 4.32 16.00
C TYR A 83 -5.64 5.38 14.97
N ASP A 84 -6.50 5.01 14.03
CA ASP A 84 -7.06 5.93 13.02
C ASP A 84 -7.85 7.07 13.67
N THR A 85 -8.61 6.77 14.73
CA THR A 85 -9.37 7.78 15.48
C THR A 85 -8.44 8.76 16.20
N MET A 86 -7.35 8.27 16.80
CA MET A 86 -6.34 9.11 17.44
C MET A 86 -5.64 10.02 16.43
N LEU A 87 -5.26 9.48 15.27
CA LEU A 87 -4.69 10.23 14.15
C LEU A 87 -5.62 11.36 13.70
N LYS A 88 -6.90 11.06 13.49
CA LYS A 88 -7.91 12.05 13.09
C LYS A 88 -8.05 13.19 14.11
N ARG A 89 -8.10 12.87 15.41
CA ARG A 89 -8.14 13.90 16.47
C ARG A 89 -6.88 14.77 16.49
N THR A 90 -5.72 14.17 16.21
CA THR A 90 -4.45 14.88 16.17
C THR A 90 -4.38 15.81 14.95
N GLU A 91 -4.86 15.34 13.80
CA GLU A 91 -5.01 16.10 12.56
C GLU A 91 -5.92 17.32 12.76
N GLU A 92 -7.12 17.11 13.32
CA GLU A 92 -8.09 18.17 13.60
C GLU A 92 -7.53 19.21 14.59
N LYS A 93 -6.81 18.74 15.63
CA LYS A 93 -6.17 19.62 16.61
C LYS A 93 -5.07 20.47 16.00
N PHE A 94 -4.31 19.92 15.05
CA PHE A 94 -3.24 20.64 14.38
C PHE A 94 -3.79 21.63 13.34
N ASN A 95 -4.84 21.25 12.62
CA ASN A 95 -5.37 22.02 11.49
C ASN A 95 -6.29 23.18 11.89
N ARG A 96 -7.01 23.10 13.03
CA ARG A 96 -7.95 24.11 13.58
C ARG A 96 -8.21 25.34 12.69
N ASP A 97 -7.45 26.41 12.89
CA ASP A 97 -7.60 27.70 12.18
C ASP A 97 -6.45 27.97 11.19
N SER A 98 -5.64 26.96 10.88
CA SER A 98 -4.51 27.11 9.96
C SER A 98 -5.00 27.23 8.53
N LYS A 99 -4.48 28.23 7.79
CA LYS A 99 -4.75 28.38 6.34
C LYS A 99 -4.17 27.24 5.51
N VAL A 100 -3.26 26.45 6.09
CA VAL A 100 -2.64 25.28 5.48
C VAL A 100 -2.89 24.08 6.40
N SER A 101 -3.53 23.04 5.88
CA SER A 101 -3.78 21.80 6.59
C SER A 101 -2.70 20.75 6.31
N ILE A 102 -2.40 19.93 7.30
CA ILE A 102 -1.58 18.73 7.17
C ILE A 102 -2.52 17.53 7.28
N SER A 103 -2.35 16.54 6.39
CA SER A 103 -3.09 15.28 6.49
C SER A 103 -2.19 14.13 6.92
N TYR A 104 -2.74 13.27 7.78
CA TYR A 104 -2.10 12.02 8.20
C TYR A 104 -2.70 10.79 7.51
N SER A 105 -3.36 10.96 6.37
CA SER A 105 -3.97 9.88 5.58
C SER A 105 -3.00 8.72 5.29
N ASN A 106 -1.74 9.02 4.97
CA ASN A 106 -0.70 8.02 4.68
C ASN A 106 -0.33 7.11 5.87
N TYR A 107 -0.73 7.48 7.09
CA TYR A 107 -0.45 6.71 8.30
C TYR A 107 -1.66 5.92 8.78
N ARG A 108 -2.83 6.06 8.17
CA ARG A 108 -4.03 5.32 8.58
C ARG A 108 -3.92 3.86 8.16
N SER A 109 -4.41 2.97 9.01
CA SER A 109 -4.39 1.53 8.77
C SER A 109 -5.42 1.10 7.72
N SER A 110 -6.43 1.93 7.46
CA SER A 110 -7.31 1.76 6.30
C SER A 110 -6.55 2.05 5.00
N LEU A 111 -6.10 0.98 4.36
CA LEU A 111 -5.58 1.01 3.00
C LEU A 111 -6.69 1.57 2.09
N HIS A 112 -6.56 2.84 1.68
CA HIS A 112 -7.30 3.46 0.58
C HIS A 112 -8.79 3.09 0.44
N ASP A 113 -9.67 3.74 1.20
CA ASP A 113 -11.06 3.90 0.73
C ASP A 113 -11.60 5.32 0.88
N SER A 114 -10.76 6.26 1.31
CA SER A 114 -10.99 7.68 1.07
C SER A 114 -10.42 8.03 -0.30
N LYS A 115 -11.05 7.53 -1.37
CA LYS A 115 -11.04 8.30 -2.61
C LYS A 115 -11.82 9.56 -2.29
N ASP A 116 -11.13 10.66 -2.03
CA ASP A 116 -11.75 11.98 -2.12
C ASP A 116 -12.40 12.07 -3.50
N GLU A 117 -13.74 12.06 -3.53
CA GLU A 117 -14.54 12.08 -4.76
C GLU A 117 -14.38 13.38 -5.58
N ASP A 118 -13.59 14.34 -5.10
CA ASP A 118 -13.33 15.61 -5.79
C ASP A 118 -12.22 15.54 -6.86
N ASN A 119 -11.64 14.37 -7.13
CA ASN A 119 -10.77 14.15 -8.30
C ASN A 119 -11.22 12.96 -9.16
N ALA A 120 -12.51 12.90 -9.44
CA ALA A 120 -13.06 12.00 -10.44
C ALA A 120 -12.80 12.52 -11.88
N ASP A 121 -11.52 12.52 -12.28
CA ASP A 121 -11.15 12.33 -13.68
C ASP A 121 -10.12 11.20 -13.78
N SER A 122 -10.57 9.99 -13.47
CA SER A 122 -9.89 8.77 -13.90
C SER A 122 -10.92 7.73 -14.33
N ASN A 123 -11.53 7.98 -15.49
CA ASN A 123 -12.06 6.91 -16.33
C ASN A 123 -10.89 6.13 -16.97
N VAL A 124 -10.02 5.58 -16.15
CA VAL A 124 -9.00 4.62 -16.57
C VAL A 124 -9.29 3.37 -15.78
N ASP A 125 -9.94 2.44 -16.45
CA ASP A 125 -10.11 1.04 -16.07
C ASP A 125 -8.78 0.47 -15.52
N ASP A 126 -8.61 0.56 -14.19
CA ASP A 126 -7.41 0.15 -13.45
C ASP A 126 -7.29 -1.38 -13.35
N THR A 127 -8.29 -2.12 -13.83
CA THR A 127 -8.28 -3.59 -13.83
C THR A 127 -7.39 -4.19 -14.92
N ASN A 128 -6.98 -3.39 -15.91
CA ASN A 128 -6.07 -3.78 -17.00
C ASN A 128 -4.71 -3.06 -16.94
N ARG A 129 -4.35 -2.51 -15.78
CA ARG A 129 -3.04 -1.89 -15.60
C ARG A 129 -2.00 -3.01 -15.58
N ASP A 130 -1.43 -3.28 -16.76
CA ASP A 130 -0.33 -4.23 -16.95
C ASP A 130 0.80 -3.88 -15.96
N PHE A 131 0.81 -4.58 -14.82
CA PHE A 131 1.81 -4.43 -13.75
C PHE A 131 3.23 -4.64 -14.28
N ASP A 132 3.35 -5.43 -15.35
CA ASP A 132 4.58 -5.61 -16.11
C ASP A 132 4.35 -5.31 -17.59
N ARG A 133 4.44 -4.03 -17.93
CA ARG A 133 4.35 -3.55 -19.31
C ARG A 133 5.42 -4.15 -20.22
N PHE A 134 6.60 -4.50 -19.69
CA PHE A 134 7.68 -5.08 -20.50
C PHE A 134 7.33 -6.49 -20.97
N VAL A 135 6.75 -7.31 -20.08
CA VAL A 135 6.29 -8.65 -20.44
C VAL A 135 5.19 -8.59 -21.51
N SER A 136 4.24 -7.66 -21.39
CA SER A 136 3.20 -7.47 -22.41
C SER A 136 3.77 -7.07 -23.76
N ILE A 137 4.74 -6.14 -23.79
CA ILE A 137 5.44 -5.72 -25.01
C ILE A 137 6.20 -6.90 -25.65
N GLU A 138 6.87 -7.72 -24.86
CA GLU A 138 7.62 -8.88 -25.38
C GLU A 138 6.67 -9.93 -25.96
N LYS A 139 5.54 -10.20 -25.29
CA LYS A 139 4.46 -11.07 -25.80
C LYS A 139 3.88 -10.52 -27.11
N GLU A 140 3.63 -9.21 -27.20
CA GLU A 140 3.12 -8.56 -28.40
C GLU A 140 4.10 -8.74 -29.58
N TYR A 141 5.39 -8.52 -29.36
CA TYR A 141 6.43 -8.70 -30.37
C TYR A 141 6.58 -10.18 -30.80
N ALA A 142 6.50 -11.11 -29.86
CA ALA A 142 6.54 -12.55 -30.13
C ALA A 142 5.29 -13.03 -30.89
N SER A 143 4.16 -12.32 -30.78
CA SER A 143 2.93 -12.66 -31.50
C SER A 143 2.99 -12.42 -33.02
N ILE A 144 4.03 -11.72 -33.51
CA ILE A 144 4.21 -11.46 -34.96
C ILE A 144 4.70 -12.73 -35.65
N PRO A 145 3.92 -13.32 -36.56
CA PRO A 145 4.28 -14.56 -37.25
C PRO A 145 5.53 -14.41 -38.13
N ARG A 146 6.07 -15.54 -38.59
CA ARG A 146 7.29 -15.59 -39.42
C ARG A 146 7.18 -14.82 -40.73
N CYS A 147 5.96 -14.55 -41.23
CA CYS A 147 5.74 -13.69 -42.39
C CYS A 147 6.03 -12.19 -42.14
N GLY A 148 6.36 -11.80 -40.91
CA GLY A 148 6.96 -10.49 -40.61
C GLY A 148 5.97 -9.38 -40.25
N TYR A 149 4.67 -9.64 -40.34
CA TYR A 149 3.61 -8.68 -40.01
C TYR A 149 2.38 -9.37 -39.41
N LYS A 150 1.56 -8.61 -38.68
CA LYS A 150 0.28 -9.03 -38.11
C LYS A 150 -0.77 -7.94 -38.40
N LYS A 151 -1.99 -8.36 -38.70
CA LYS A 151 -3.14 -7.44 -38.82
C LYS A 151 -3.80 -7.31 -37.45
N MET A 152 -3.92 -6.09 -36.94
CA MET A 152 -4.59 -5.77 -35.68
C MET A 152 -5.91 -5.04 -35.94
N GLY A 153 -6.90 -5.34 -35.11
CA GLY A 153 -8.20 -4.65 -35.08
C GLY A 153 -9.14 -4.97 -36.25
N LYS A 154 -10.34 -4.37 -36.19
CA LYS A 154 -11.36 -4.46 -37.24
C LYS A 154 -10.91 -3.74 -38.52
N ASP A 155 -10.09 -2.70 -38.38
CA ASP A 155 -9.59 -1.87 -39.48
C ASP A 155 -8.38 -2.49 -40.21
N CYS A 156 -7.99 -3.73 -39.85
CA CYS A 156 -6.89 -4.47 -40.47
C CYS A 156 -5.55 -3.71 -40.50
N GLN A 157 -5.24 -2.90 -39.48
CA GLN A 157 -3.98 -2.18 -39.39
C GLN A 157 -2.81 -3.16 -39.36
N ILE A 158 -1.84 -2.98 -40.25
CA ILE A 158 -0.68 -3.86 -40.36
C ILE A 158 0.41 -3.37 -39.40
N VAL A 159 0.74 -4.18 -38.40
CA VAL A 159 1.87 -3.97 -37.49
C VAL A 159 3.01 -4.87 -37.91
N THR A 160 4.22 -4.32 -37.97
CA THR A 160 5.43 -5.06 -38.35
C THR A 160 6.47 -4.99 -37.24
N LYS A 161 7.48 -5.85 -37.30
CA LYS A 161 8.64 -5.81 -36.39
C LYS A 161 9.45 -4.51 -36.50
N HIS A 162 9.26 -3.76 -37.59
CA HIS A 162 9.99 -2.52 -37.89
C HIS A 162 9.17 -1.26 -37.62
N ASP A 163 7.96 -1.41 -37.07
CA ASP A 163 7.20 -0.26 -36.61
C ASP A 163 8.01 0.50 -35.56
N MET A 164 8.03 1.83 -35.68
CA MET A 164 8.85 2.71 -34.85
C MET A 164 8.51 2.55 -33.36
N LEU A 165 7.23 2.47 -33.01
CA LEU A 165 6.80 2.34 -31.63
C LEU A 165 7.16 0.96 -31.06
N MET A 166 6.92 -0.11 -31.84
CA MET A 166 7.28 -1.48 -31.44
C MET A 166 8.79 -1.64 -31.26
N SER A 167 9.58 -1.20 -32.24
CA SER A 167 11.04 -1.25 -32.16
C SER A 167 11.57 -0.41 -30.98
N SER A 168 10.97 0.76 -30.70
CA SER A 168 11.43 1.63 -29.61
C SER A 168 11.17 1.03 -28.22
N ARG A 169 10.01 0.40 -28.04
CA ARG A 169 9.64 -0.30 -26.80
C ARG A 169 10.51 -1.54 -26.57
N ILE A 170 10.74 -2.34 -27.62
CA ILE A 170 11.60 -3.52 -27.56
C ILE A 170 13.05 -3.14 -27.31
N ASN A 171 13.53 -2.03 -27.86
CA ASN A 171 14.87 -1.53 -27.54
C ASN A 171 15.00 -1.15 -26.06
N ALA A 172 13.98 -0.54 -25.46
CA ALA A 172 13.97 -0.24 -24.03
C ALA A 172 14.07 -1.52 -23.18
N CYS A 173 13.27 -2.53 -23.49
CA CYS A 173 13.36 -3.84 -22.84
C CYS A 173 14.77 -4.47 -22.95
N ARG A 174 15.37 -4.40 -24.14
CA ARG A 174 16.72 -4.96 -24.40
C ARG A 174 17.85 -4.24 -23.67
N VAL A 175 17.70 -2.97 -23.32
CA VAL A 175 18.74 -2.23 -22.56
C VAL A 175 18.93 -2.81 -21.16
N LEU A 176 17.87 -3.33 -20.54
CA LEU A 176 17.96 -3.99 -19.23
C LEU A 176 18.88 -5.22 -19.25
N GLN A 177 19.12 -5.80 -20.43
CA GLN A 177 19.95 -6.99 -20.62
C GLN A 177 21.40 -6.66 -21.02
N PHE A 178 21.80 -5.38 -21.09
CA PHE A 178 23.14 -4.98 -21.52
C PHE A 178 24.20 -5.26 -20.44
N PRO A 179 25.34 -5.91 -20.75
CA PRO A 179 26.47 -6.04 -19.84
C PRO A 179 27.44 -4.85 -19.96
N PRO A 180 28.14 -4.38 -18.90
CA PRO A 180 27.83 -4.54 -17.47
C PRO A 180 26.54 -3.76 -17.15
N GLY A 181 25.57 -4.42 -16.51
CA GLY A 181 24.19 -3.94 -16.29
C GLY A 181 24.04 -2.41 -16.24
N ILE A 182 23.39 -1.82 -17.25
CA ILE A 182 23.11 -0.38 -17.23
C ILE A 182 21.99 -0.14 -16.23
N HIS A 183 22.28 0.62 -15.17
CA HIS A 183 21.31 1.01 -14.16
C HIS A 183 20.30 1.96 -14.80
N THR A 184 19.15 1.42 -15.20
CA THR A 184 18.10 2.17 -15.92
C THR A 184 17.06 2.76 -14.95
N GLY A 185 17.13 2.42 -13.66
CA GLY A 185 16.18 2.85 -12.63
C GLY A 185 14.90 2.00 -12.59
N ASP A 186 13.93 2.42 -11.79
CA ASP A 186 12.59 1.82 -11.81
C ASP A 186 11.88 2.25 -13.10
N THR A 187 11.56 1.26 -13.93
CA THR A 187 10.91 1.46 -15.23
C THR A 187 9.53 0.78 -15.33
N GLY A 188 9.02 0.21 -14.24
CA GLY A 188 7.78 -0.57 -14.24
C GLY A 188 6.53 0.27 -14.49
N GLY A 189 6.52 1.54 -14.05
CA GLY A 189 5.34 2.40 -14.10
C GLY A 189 5.12 3.20 -15.40
N PHE A 190 6.04 3.16 -16.38
CA PHE A 190 5.97 4.03 -17.56
C PHE A 190 6.24 3.33 -18.90
N ASP A 191 5.70 3.88 -19.99
CA ASP A 191 5.92 3.39 -21.36
C ASP A 191 7.33 3.76 -21.87
N VAL A 192 8.35 3.03 -21.43
CA VAL A 192 9.73 3.34 -21.82
C VAL A 192 9.92 3.11 -23.32
N LYS A 193 10.35 4.14 -24.04
CA LYS A 193 10.68 4.07 -25.46
C LYS A 193 12.08 4.57 -25.69
N LEU A 194 12.89 3.78 -26.39
CA LEU A 194 14.23 4.17 -26.80
C LEU A 194 14.36 4.27 -28.32
N ASN A 195 14.78 5.44 -28.77
CA ASN A 195 15.15 5.65 -30.18
C ASN A 195 16.28 4.69 -30.58
N ASN A 196 16.17 4.10 -31.77
CA ASN A 196 17.20 3.25 -32.40
C ASN A 196 18.61 3.85 -32.33
N LYS A 197 18.75 5.17 -32.55
CA LYS A 197 20.07 5.83 -32.49
C LYS A 197 20.67 5.74 -31.08
N VAL A 198 19.86 5.99 -30.05
CA VAL A 198 20.28 5.94 -28.64
C VAL A 198 20.60 4.50 -28.25
N TYR A 199 19.73 3.56 -28.59
CA TYR A 199 19.94 2.13 -28.35
C TYR A 199 21.26 1.63 -28.94
N ASN A 200 21.57 1.99 -30.19
CA ASN A 200 22.80 1.56 -30.85
C ASN A 200 24.05 2.15 -30.18
N THR A 201 24.00 3.42 -29.77
CA THR A 201 25.09 4.06 -29.02
C THR A 201 25.31 3.37 -27.67
N LEU A 202 24.24 3.12 -26.91
CA LEU A 202 24.30 2.42 -25.62
C LEU A 202 24.85 1.01 -25.79
N ARG A 203 24.42 0.30 -26.82
CA ARG A 203 24.90 -1.06 -27.13
C ARG A 203 26.40 -1.08 -27.45
N ALA A 204 26.88 -0.12 -28.24
CA ALA A 204 28.29 0.02 -28.56
C ALA A 204 29.12 0.33 -27.31
N TYR A 205 28.63 1.25 -26.47
CA TYR A 205 29.27 1.60 -25.20
C TYR A 205 29.34 0.41 -24.24
N SER A 206 28.22 -0.29 -24.02
CA SER A 206 28.13 -1.48 -23.17
C SER A 206 29.15 -2.54 -23.59
N ARG A 207 29.21 -2.88 -24.88
CA ARG A 207 30.18 -3.85 -25.43
C ARG A 207 31.63 -3.40 -25.24
N ALA A 208 31.92 -2.11 -25.45
CA ALA A 208 33.25 -1.56 -25.27
C ALA A 208 33.71 -1.61 -23.81
N GLN A 209 32.81 -1.28 -22.86
CA GLN A 209 33.10 -1.38 -21.43
C GLN A 209 33.30 -2.83 -20.99
N TYR A 210 32.39 -3.73 -21.39
CA TYR A 210 32.50 -5.14 -21.08
C TYR A 210 33.82 -5.75 -21.58
N SER A 211 34.25 -5.40 -22.80
CA SER A 211 35.55 -5.83 -23.34
C SER A 211 36.74 -5.33 -22.50
N LYS A 212 36.71 -4.06 -22.08
CA LYS A 212 37.75 -3.46 -21.22
C LYS A 212 37.82 -4.16 -19.86
N GLU A 213 36.68 -4.48 -19.26
CA GLU A 213 36.62 -5.20 -17.98
C GLU A 213 37.21 -6.61 -18.11
N ARG A 214 36.82 -7.37 -19.15
CA ARG A 214 37.38 -8.71 -19.38
C ARG A 214 38.89 -8.69 -19.63
N ALA A 215 39.40 -7.68 -20.34
CA ALA A 215 40.83 -7.54 -20.58
C ALA A 215 41.63 -7.28 -19.29
N LYS A 216 41.04 -6.62 -18.28
CA LYS A 216 41.66 -6.41 -16.96
C LYS A 216 41.70 -7.68 -16.10
N VAL A 217 40.73 -8.57 -16.29
CA VAL A 217 40.59 -9.82 -15.51
C VAL A 217 41.43 -10.97 -16.10
N SER A 218 41.92 -10.86 -17.34
CA SER A 218 42.85 -11.84 -17.90
C SER A 218 44.16 -11.82 -17.13
N PRO A 219 44.58 -12.92 -16.48
CA PRO A 219 45.88 -12.96 -15.81
C PRO A 219 46.97 -12.76 -16.87
N LYS A 220 47.82 -11.74 -16.69
CA LYS A 220 49.07 -11.65 -17.44
C LYS A 220 49.84 -12.95 -17.17
N SER A 221 50.04 -13.79 -18.17
CA SER A 221 50.88 -14.97 -18.02
C SER A 221 52.25 -14.48 -17.56
N LYS A 222 52.58 -14.74 -16.30
CA LYS A 222 53.94 -14.54 -15.80
C LYS A 222 54.79 -15.52 -16.58
N ASN A 223 55.50 -15.04 -17.59
CA ASN A 223 56.54 -15.81 -18.25
C ASN A 223 57.60 -16.13 -17.19
N SER A 224 57.55 -17.35 -16.67
CA SER A 224 58.62 -17.96 -15.88
C SER A 224 59.82 -18.12 -16.81
N LYS A 225 60.88 -17.38 -16.55
CA LYS A 225 62.24 -17.67 -17.03
C LYS A 225 63.01 -18.32 -15.90
#